data_AF-A0A832UKL3-F1
#
_entry.id   AF-A0A832UKL3-F1
#
_cell.length_a   1.000
_cell.length_b   1.000
_cell.length_c   1.000
_cell.angle_alpha   90.00
_cell.angle_beta   90.00
_cell.angle_gamma   90.00
#
_symmetry.space_group_name_H-M   'P 1'
#
loop_
_entity.id
_entity.type
_entity.pdbx_description
1 polymer ?
#
loop_
_entity_poly.entity_id
_entity_poly.type
_entity_poly.pdbx_seq_one_letter_code
_entity_poly.pdbx_strand_id
1 'polypeptide(L)'
;MSDNALGRGLDALIKKPSKPKKNKKTEDNSKTINKNIVENVPSFSLSDDKVEQIKKEVEKNPRISLWSAKSAACLRYLKKTTPEFSISNEASELLEAAIKNKYPEIWKLFEE
;
A
#
# COMPACT_ATOMS: atom_id res chain seq x y z
N MET A 1 -3.61 37.13 45.42
CA MET A 1 -2.42 37.11 44.53
C MET A 1 -2.20 35.66 44.10
N SER A 2 -2.69 35.15 42.98
CA SER A 2 -3.30 35.73 41.78
C SER A 2 -4.40 34.78 41.27
N ASP A 3 -5.44 35.39 40.72
CA ASP A 3 -6.72 34.82 40.33
C ASP A 3 -6.62 33.80 39.19
N ASN A 4 -7.12 32.57 39.40
CA ASN A 4 -7.53 31.72 38.28
C ASN A 4 -9.00 32.03 37.97
N ALA A 5 -9.22 33.15 37.28
CA ALA A 5 -10.51 33.82 37.11
C ALA A 5 -11.50 33.14 36.14
N LEU A 6 -11.23 31.92 35.65
CA LEU A 6 -11.95 31.36 34.49
C LEU A 6 -12.82 30.13 34.78
N GLY A 7 -12.89 29.68 36.03
CA GLY A 7 -13.76 28.57 36.44
C GLY A 7 -13.34 27.20 35.85
N ARG A 8 -13.79 26.12 36.49
CA ARG A 8 -13.34 24.75 36.17
C ARG A 8 -13.62 24.30 34.72
N GLY A 9 -14.59 24.92 34.05
CA GLY A 9 -14.99 24.57 32.69
C GLY A 9 -14.06 25.11 31.60
N LEU A 10 -13.54 26.32 31.76
CA LEU A 10 -12.79 26.99 30.68
C LEU A 10 -11.31 26.58 30.64
N ASP A 11 -10.71 26.23 31.78
CA ASP A 11 -9.34 25.69 31.87
C ASP A 11 -9.17 24.38 31.07
N ALA A 12 -10.24 23.61 30.86
CA ALA A 12 -10.21 22.38 30.06
C ALA A 12 -10.13 22.65 28.55
N LEU A 13 -10.69 23.78 28.08
CA LEU A 13 -10.61 24.20 26.67
C LEU A 13 -9.36 25.01 26.37
N ILE A 14 -8.86 25.78 27.33
CA ILE A 14 -7.62 26.54 27.22
C ILE A 14 -6.44 25.63 27.58
N LYS A 15 -6.18 24.63 26.74
CA LYS A 15 -4.98 23.79 26.85
C LYS A 15 -3.75 24.67 26.63
N LYS A 16 -3.06 25.06 27.72
CA LYS A 16 -1.76 25.74 27.63
C LYS A 16 -0.78 24.87 26.82
N PRO A 17 -0.07 25.42 25.82
CA PRO A 17 0.94 24.66 25.10
C PRO A 17 2.08 24.33 26.07
N SER A 18 2.29 23.04 26.34
CA SER A 18 3.45 22.57 27.08
C SER A 18 4.72 22.80 26.23
N LYS A 19 5.72 23.43 26.85
CA LYS A 19 7.05 23.69 26.33
C LYS A 19 7.80 22.39 25.96
N PRO A 20 8.85 22.47 25.11
CA PRO A 20 9.15 21.47 24.09
C PRO A 20 10.06 20.34 24.60
N LYS A 21 9.77 19.11 24.19
CA LYS A 21 10.77 18.02 24.20
C LYS A 21 11.50 17.99 22.85
N LYS A 22 12.80 18.32 22.91
CA LYS A 22 13.93 17.93 22.02
C LYS A 22 13.67 16.55 21.35
N ASN A 23 13.97 16.24 20.09
CA ASN A 23 14.85 16.79 19.06
C ASN A 23 14.22 16.53 17.68
N LYS A 24 14.17 17.54 16.81
CA LYS A 24 14.14 17.38 15.35
C LYS A 24 15.48 17.87 14.83
N LYS A 25 16.30 16.95 14.33
CA LYS A 25 17.26 17.20 13.26
C LYS A 25 17.33 15.93 12.42
N THR A 26 16.78 15.99 11.23
CA THR A 26 17.28 15.25 10.07
C THR A 26 17.14 16.19 8.88
N GLU A 27 18.22 16.92 8.63
CA GLU A 27 18.56 17.41 7.30
C GLU A 27 19.08 16.22 6.49
N ASP A 28 18.64 16.19 5.25
CA ASP A 28 19.35 15.80 4.03
C ASP A 28 19.82 14.36 3.75
N ASN A 29 19.61 14.05 2.46
CA ASN A 29 20.36 13.14 1.60
C ASN A 29 20.25 11.62 1.86
N SER A 30 19.50 10.95 0.98
CA SER A 30 20.14 10.06 0.00
C SER A 30 19.15 9.51 -1.03
N LYS A 31 19.48 9.79 -2.29
CA LYS A 31 19.20 8.92 -3.43
C LYS A 31 19.57 7.47 -3.08
N THR A 32 19.00 6.56 -3.87
CA THR A 32 19.36 5.13 -3.99
C THR A 32 18.48 4.23 -3.13
N ILE A 33 17.28 3.94 -3.65
CA ILE A 33 16.62 2.68 -3.32
C ILE A 33 17.51 1.60 -3.91
N ASN A 34 18.25 0.95 -3.02
CA ASN A 34 19.21 -0.11 -3.29
C ASN A 34 18.57 -1.22 -4.14
N LYS A 35 19.03 -1.34 -5.39
CA LYS A 35 19.05 -2.59 -6.14
C LYS A 35 19.97 -3.56 -5.40
N ASN A 36 19.45 -4.32 -4.45
CA ASN A 36 20.06 -5.54 -3.90
C ASN A 36 19.01 -6.29 -3.06
N ILE A 37 18.07 -6.93 -3.75
CA ILE A 37 17.37 -8.13 -3.24
C ILE A 37 17.42 -9.14 -4.39
N VAL A 38 18.64 -9.56 -4.71
CA VAL A 38 18.91 -10.82 -5.40
C VAL A 38 19.52 -11.70 -4.33
N GLU A 39 19.17 -12.99 -4.33
CA GLU A 39 19.51 -14.04 -3.33
C GLU A 39 18.38 -14.40 -2.35
N ASN A 40 17.22 -14.77 -2.90
CA ASN A 40 16.58 -16.05 -2.56
C ASN A 40 15.50 -16.34 -3.60
N VAL A 41 15.90 -16.67 -4.84
CA VAL A 41 14.94 -17.16 -5.83
C VAL A 41 14.86 -18.67 -5.61
N PRO A 42 13.82 -19.21 -4.95
CA PRO A 42 13.63 -20.65 -4.92
C PRO A 42 13.60 -21.15 -6.36
N SER A 43 14.47 -22.10 -6.70
CA SER A 43 14.50 -22.74 -8.01
C SER A 43 13.15 -23.43 -8.22
N PHE A 44 12.23 -22.72 -8.87
CA PHE A 44 10.86 -23.15 -9.05
C PHE A 44 10.81 -24.04 -10.27
N SER A 45 11.16 -25.32 -10.11
CA SER A 45 10.80 -26.34 -11.08
C SER A 45 9.29 -26.57 -10.96
N LEU A 46 8.49 -25.65 -11.52
CA LEU A 46 7.09 -25.93 -11.79
C LEU A 46 7.01 -27.04 -12.82
N SER A 47 6.42 -28.16 -12.44
CA SER A 47 5.94 -29.13 -13.42
C SER A 47 4.84 -28.47 -14.26
N ASP A 48 4.87 -28.66 -15.58
CA ASP A 48 3.88 -28.12 -16.52
C ASP A 48 2.42 -28.41 -16.09
N ASP A 49 2.19 -29.59 -15.49
CA ASP A 49 0.90 -29.99 -14.93
C ASP A 49 0.29 -28.96 -13.95
N LYS A 50 1.12 -28.31 -13.14
CA LYS A 50 0.66 -27.30 -12.16
C LYS A 50 0.24 -26.01 -12.83
N VAL A 51 0.96 -25.61 -13.88
CA VAL A 51 0.64 -24.40 -14.65
C VAL A 51 -0.71 -24.59 -15.33
N GLU A 52 -0.95 -25.74 -15.95
CA GLU A 52 -2.23 -26.07 -16.58
C GLU A 52 -3.39 -26.11 -15.58
N GLN A 53 -3.18 -26.70 -14.40
CA GLN A 53 -4.19 -26.70 -13.35
C GLN A 53 -4.56 -25.28 -12.92
N ILE A 54 -3.55 -24.42 -12.69
CA ILE A 54 -3.77 -23.02 -12.31
C ILE A 54 -4.52 -22.28 -13.42
N LYS A 55 -4.17 -22.48 -14.70
CA LYS A 55 -4.89 -21.87 -15.83
C LYS A 55 -6.39 -22.22 -15.80
N LYS A 56 -6.73 -23.49 -15.57
CA LYS A 56 -8.13 -23.94 -15.45
C LYS A 56 -8.86 -23.33 -14.25
N GLU A 57 -8.17 -23.19 -13.11
CA GLU A 57 -8.73 -22.57 -11.91
C GLU A 57 -9.02 -21.08 -12.13
N VAL A 58 -8.11 -20.35 -12.78
CA VAL A 58 -8.25 -18.92 -13.10
C VAL A 58 -9.34 -18.70 -14.14
N GLU A 59 -9.44 -19.54 -15.17
CA GLU A 59 -10.52 -19.47 -16.16
C GLU A 59 -11.90 -19.59 -15.52
N LYS A 60 -12.02 -20.43 -14.49
CA LYS A 60 -13.27 -20.59 -13.73
C LYS A 60 -13.55 -19.41 -12.80
N ASN A 61 -12.54 -18.85 -12.15
CA ASN A 61 -12.69 -17.71 -11.25
C ASN A 61 -11.42 -16.84 -11.21
N PRO A 62 -11.35 -15.77 -12.01
CA PRO A 62 -10.17 -14.90 -12.05
C PRO A 62 -10.10 -13.91 -10.88
N ARG A 63 -11.11 -13.89 -10.01
CA ARG A 63 -11.23 -12.86 -8.98
C ARG A 63 -10.32 -13.15 -7.80
N ILE A 64 -9.44 -12.20 -7.51
CA ILE A 64 -8.67 -12.16 -6.26
C ILE A 64 -9.25 -11.10 -5.31
N SER A 65 -9.08 -11.31 -3.99
CA SER A 65 -9.47 -10.34 -2.97
C SER A 65 -8.26 -9.94 -2.13
N LEU A 66 -8.15 -8.65 -1.80
CA LEU A 66 -7.02 -8.08 -1.05
C LEU A 66 -7.51 -7.31 0.17
N TRP A 67 -6.78 -7.40 1.28
CA TRP A 67 -6.99 -6.59 2.47
C TRP A 67 -5.87 -5.56 2.64
N SER A 68 -6.12 -4.31 2.26
CA SER A 68 -5.22 -3.19 2.50
C SER A 68 -6.01 -1.93 2.84
N ALA A 69 -5.94 -1.50 4.10
CA ALA A 69 -6.66 -0.32 4.59
C ALA A 69 -6.25 0.96 3.83
N LYS A 70 -4.95 1.13 3.57
CA LYS A 70 -4.43 2.31 2.86
C LYS A 70 -4.89 2.33 1.40
N SER A 71 -4.70 1.22 0.68
CA SER A 71 -5.12 1.11 -0.73
C SER A 71 -6.64 1.30 -0.86
N ALA A 72 -7.42 0.69 0.04
CA ALA A 72 -8.86 0.85 0.06
C ALA A 72 -9.29 2.31 0.30
N ALA A 73 -8.62 3.02 1.22
CA ALA A 73 -8.91 4.43 1.48
C ALA A 73 -8.61 5.29 0.24
N CYS A 74 -7.45 5.12 -0.39
CA CYS A 74 -7.06 5.85 -1.60
C CYS A 74 -8.02 5.61 -2.77
N LEU A 75 -8.29 4.34 -3.11
CA LEU A 75 -9.16 4.00 -4.23
C LEU A 75 -10.60 4.45 -4.00
N ARG A 76 -11.11 4.38 -2.76
CA ARG A 76 -12.44 4.91 -2.42
C ARG A 76 -12.50 6.42 -2.45
N TYR A 77 -11.42 7.11 -2.08
CA TYR A 77 -11.33 8.56 -2.20
C TYR A 77 -11.38 8.97 -3.66
N LEU A 78 -10.59 8.34 -4.53
CA LEU A 78 -10.61 8.58 -5.98
C LEU A 78 -12.01 8.34 -6.55
N LYS A 79 -12.65 7.20 -6.24
CA LYS A 79 -14.02 6.91 -6.69
C LYS A 79 -15.04 7.99 -6.35
N LYS A 80 -14.87 8.70 -5.23
CA LYS A 80 -15.77 9.78 -4.79
C LYS A 80 -15.42 11.15 -5.38
N THR A 81 -14.17 11.35 -5.80
CA THR A 81 -13.65 12.67 -6.19
C THR A 81 -13.42 12.82 -7.69
N THR A 82 -13.25 11.72 -8.41
CA THR A 82 -13.06 11.72 -9.86
C THR A 82 -14.26 11.06 -10.55
N PRO A 83 -14.91 11.74 -11.53
CA PRO A 83 -15.99 11.14 -12.30
C PRO A 83 -15.49 9.91 -13.06
N GLU A 84 -16.39 8.95 -13.31
CA GLU A 84 -16.12 7.72 -14.09
C GLU A 84 -15.03 6.78 -13.57
N PHE A 85 -14.41 7.07 -12.42
CA PHE A 85 -13.33 6.25 -11.86
C PHE A 85 -13.80 4.83 -11.52
N SER A 86 -13.02 3.83 -11.94
CA SER A 86 -13.28 2.42 -11.67
C SER A 86 -12.21 1.85 -10.74
N ILE A 87 -12.62 1.55 -9.49
CA ILE A 87 -11.73 0.95 -8.48
C ILE A 87 -11.13 -0.35 -8.99
N SER A 88 -11.95 -1.20 -9.62
CA SER A 88 -11.50 -2.51 -10.09
C SER A 88 -10.51 -2.38 -11.25
N ASN A 89 -10.76 -1.47 -12.20
CA ASN A 89 -9.87 -1.30 -13.35
C ASN A 89 -8.50 -0.77 -12.91
N GLU A 90 -8.49 0.30 -12.11
CA GLU A 90 -7.26 0.88 -11.57
C GLU A 90 -6.49 -0.15 -10.72
N ALA A 91 -7.21 -0.92 -9.89
CA ALA A 91 -6.58 -1.92 -9.04
C ALA A 91 -5.96 -3.05 -9.87
N SER A 92 -6.62 -3.49 -10.95
CA SER A 92 -6.08 -4.51 -11.86
C SER A 92 -4.79 -4.02 -12.51
N GLU A 93 -4.81 -2.84 -13.14
CA GLU A 93 -3.63 -2.27 -13.83
C GLU A 93 -2.43 -2.10 -12.89
N LEU A 94 -2.66 -1.57 -11.69
CA LEU A 94 -1.61 -1.41 -10.67
C LEU A 94 -1.05 -2.76 -10.22
N LEU A 95 -1.90 -3.78 -10.08
CA LEU A 95 -1.50 -5.09 -9.61
C LEU A 95 -0.74 -5.86 -10.69
N GLU A 96 -1.20 -5.83 -11.94
CA GLU A 96 -0.51 -6.43 -13.09
C GLU A 96 0.89 -5.83 -13.25
N ALA A 97 0.99 -4.50 -13.25
CA ALA A 97 2.27 -3.80 -13.32
C ALA A 97 3.20 -4.18 -12.16
N ALA A 98 2.68 -4.27 -10.93
CA ALA A 98 3.48 -4.66 -9.77
C ALA A 98 3.95 -6.13 -9.84
N ILE A 99 3.09 -7.06 -10.25
CA ILE A 99 3.42 -8.48 -10.35
C ILE A 99 4.40 -8.74 -11.49
N LYS A 100 4.17 -8.16 -12.67
CA LYS A 100 5.08 -8.28 -13.83
C LYS A 100 6.50 -7.85 -13.48
N ASN A 101 6.63 -6.74 -12.74
CA ASN A 101 7.93 -6.24 -12.29
C ASN A 101 8.56 -7.12 -11.19
N LYS A 102 7.76 -7.68 -10.28
CA LYS A 102 8.26 -8.45 -9.14
C LYS A 102 8.57 -9.91 -9.45
N TYR A 103 7.83 -10.52 -10.37
CA TYR A 103 7.92 -11.93 -10.73
C TYR A 103 7.91 -12.14 -12.26
N PRO A 104 8.89 -11.60 -13.00
CA PRO A 104 8.88 -11.62 -14.46
C PRO A 104 8.92 -13.04 -15.05
N GLU A 105 9.66 -13.97 -14.44
CA GLU A 105 9.75 -15.35 -14.96
C GLU A 105 8.43 -16.12 -14.77
N ILE A 106 7.70 -15.86 -13.68
CA ILE A 106 6.38 -16.47 -13.46
C ILE A 106 5.35 -15.84 -14.41
N TRP A 107 5.42 -14.53 -14.59
CA TRP A 107 4.52 -13.80 -15.49
C TRP A 107 4.55 -14.37 -16.91
N LYS A 108 5.74 -14.67 -17.45
CA LYS A 108 5.92 -15.27 -18.79
C LYS A 108 5.22 -16.61 -18.97
N LEU A 109 4.97 -17.38 -17.90
CA LEU A 109 4.29 -18.68 -17.99
C LEU A 109 2.79 -18.54 -18.35
N PHE A 110 2.22 -17.36 -18.07
CA PHE A 110 0.82 -17.03 -18.28
C PHE A 110 0.63 -15.89 -19.29
N GLU A 111 1.71 -15.42 -19.91
CA GLU A 111 1.67 -14.45 -21.00
C GLU A 111 1.35 -15.23 -22.29
N GLU A 112 0.24 -14.89 -22.94
CA GLU A 112 -0.16 -15.42 -24.26
C GLU A 112 0.23 -14.45 -25.38
#